data_AF-A0A7W6LWE6-F1
#
_entry.id   AF-A0A7W6LWE6-F1
#
_cell.length_a   1.000
_cell.length_b   1.000
_cell.length_c   1.000
_cell.angle_alpha   90.00
_cell.angle_beta   90.00
_cell.angle_gamma   90.00
#
_symmetry.space_group_name_H-M   'P 1'
#
loop_
_entity.id
_entity.type
_entity.pdbx_description
1 polymer ?
#
loop_
_entity_poly.entity_id
_entity_poly.type
_entity_poly.pdbx_seq_one_letter_code
_entity_poly.pdbx_strand_id
1 'polypeptide(L)'
;MRTNFDFAPYRRSTVGFDRLFNLLEAGAREDDGYPSFDILKDGEDSYSITLAVAGFRPEDIEVVAQQNLLTVTGKRADDEGQGEYLHRGIAARAFERRFQLADFVEAGEASFENGLLSIALKRVVPEAMKPRRIEIAGGKVAQDRIEAPRDKARKAA
;
A
#
# COMPACT_ATOMS: atom_id res chain seq x y z
N MET A 1 -17.41 26.04 -23.40
CA MET A 1 -17.56 24.66 -23.90
C MET A 1 -16.18 24.00 -23.88
N ARG A 2 -15.93 23.05 -22.97
CA ARG A 2 -14.72 22.22 -23.00
C ARG A 2 -15.15 20.81 -23.38
N THR A 3 -14.57 20.29 -24.45
CA THR A 3 -14.78 18.94 -24.96
C THR A 3 -13.97 17.96 -24.13
N ASN A 4 -14.64 17.07 -23.40
CA ASN A 4 -14.01 15.95 -22.70
C ASN A 4 -13.71 14.86 -23.75
N PHE A 5 -12.43 14.58 -24.00
CA PHE A 5 -12.05 13.48 -24.89
C PHE A 5 -12.00 12.19 -24.08
N ASP A 6 -12.93 11.28 -24.35
CA ASP A 6 -12.97 9.93 -23.79
C ASP A 6 -12.24 8.96 -24.74
N PHE A 7 -11.12 8.40 -24.27
CA PHE A 7 -10.28 7.45 -24.99
C PHE A 7 -10.49 5.99 -24.53
N ALA A 8 -11.57 5.69 -23.81
CA ALA A 8 -11.93 4.32 -23.41
C ALA A 8 -11.88 3.25 -24.53
N PRO A 9 -12.17 3.53 -25.82
CA PRO A 9 -12.17 2.49 -26.85
C PRO A 9 -10.81 1.86 -27.17
N TYR A 10 -9.70 2.54 -26.86
CA TYR A 10 -8.34 2.10 -27.26
C TYR A 10 -7.64 1.21 -26.21
N ARG A 11 -8.22 0.99 -25.02
CA ARG A 11 -7.62 0.17 -23.94
C ARG A 11 -7.66 -1.35 -24.18
N ARG A 12 -8.22 -1.83 -25.30
CA ARG A 12 -8.40 -3.28 -25.56
C ARG A 12 -7.23 -3.99 -26.24
N SER A 13 -6.10 -3.33 -26.53
CA SER A 13 -5.02 -3.99 -27.27
C SER A 13 -3.62 -3.92 -26.68
N THR A 14 -3.41 -3.45 -25.45
CA THR A 14 -2.03 -3.37 -24.90
C THR A 14 -1.97 -3.71 -23.42
N VAL A 15 -1.62 -4.96 -23.12
CA VAL A 15 -1.32 -5.43 -21.76
C VAL A 15 0.06 -4.89 -21.36
N GLY A 16 0.14 -4.17 -20.24
CA GLY A 16 1.40 -3.67 -19.67
C GLY A 16 1.57 -2.15 -19.65
N PHE A 17 0.64 -1.39 -20.25
CA PHE A 17 0.61 0.09 -20.13
C PHE A 17 -0.34 0.59 -19.02
N ASP A 18 -0.99 -0.31 -18.29
CA ASP A 18 -1.92 0.03 -17.20
C ASP A 18 -1.25 0.84 -16.09
N ARG A 19 0.05 0.62 -15.81
CA ARG A 19 0.82 1.46 -14.88
C ARG A 19 1.07 2.87 -15.40
N LEU A 20 1.24 3.04 -16.71
CA LEU A 20 1.48 4.36 -17.30
C LEU A 20 0.17 5.17 -17.35
N PHE A 21 -0.96 4.51 -17.64
CA PHE A 21 -2.27 5.15 -17.59
C PHE A 21 -2.73 5.45 -16.16
N ASN A 22 -2.45 4.60 -15.18
CA ASN A 22 -2.72 4.90 -13.77
C ASN A 22 -1.85 6.06 -13.25
N LEU A 23 -0.62 6.22 -13.74
CA LEU A 23 0.22 7.38 -13.41
C LEU A 23 -0.25 8.67 -14.10
N LEU A 24 -0.82 8.57 -15.31
CA LEU A 24 -1.39 9.73 -16.02
C LEU A 24 -2.76 10.14 -15.46
N GLU A 25 -3.59 9.18 -15.03
CA GLU A 25 -4.88 9.40 -14.37
C GLU A 25 -4.69 9.90 -12.92
N ALA A 26 -3.61 9.51 -12.24
CA ALA A 26 -3.17 10.12 -10.99
C ALA A 26 -2.71 11.58 -11.15
N GLY A 27 -2.40 12.03 -12.38
CA GLY A 27 -2.12 13.43 -12.70
C GLY A 27 -3.35 14.32 -12.89
N ALA A 28 -4.57 13.78 -12.79
CA ALA A 28 -5.82 14.49 -13.11
C ALA A 28 -6.80 14.62 -11.92
N ARG A 29 -6.30 14.52 -10.68
CA ARG A 29 -7.01 15.06 -9.51
C ARG A 29 -6.14 16.18 -8.93
N GLU A 30 -6.65 17.41 -9.06
CA GLU A 30 -6.11 18.65 -8.51
C GLU A 30 -6.02 18.57 -6.97
N ASP A 31 -5.00 17.90 -6.45
CA ASP A 31 -4.57 18.03 -5.07
C ASP A 31 -3.12 18.51 -5.07
N ASP A 32 -3.02 19.84 -5.10
CA ASP A 32 -1.93 20.79 -5.35
C ASP A 32 -0.60 20.57 -4.58
N GLY A 33 -0.14 19.33 -4.38
CA GLY A 33 1.12 19.03 -3.68
C GLY A 33 1.13 19.39 -2.19
N TYR A 34 0.06 19.99 -1.66
CA TYR A 34 -0.09 20.39 -0.26
C TYR A 34 -0.91 19.40 0.60
N PRO A 35 -0.48 19.10 1.84
CA PRO A 35 0.81 19.44 2.42
C PRO A 35 1.93 18.65 1.76
N SER A 36 3.14 19.22 1.76
CA SER A 36 4.35 18.50 1.34
C SER A 36 4.67 17.42 2.37
N PHE A 37 5.20 16.30 1.90
CA PHE A 37 5.49 15.16 2.75
C PHE A 37 6.75 14.41 2.30
N ASP A 38 7.37 13.73 3.25
CA ASP A 38 8.47 12.81 3.05
C ASP A 38 8.07 11.41 3.52
N ILE A 39 8.62 10.38 2.86
CA ILE A 39 8.51 9.00 3.30
C ILE A 39 9.93 8.45 3.47
N LEU A 40 10.28 8.06 4.68
CA LEU A 40 11.58 7.53 5.03
C LEU A 40 11.46 6.04 5.38
N LYS A 41 12.49 5.26 5.00
CA LYS A 41 12.66 3.87 5.44
C LYS A 41 13.75 3.86 6.52
N ASP A 42 13.32 3.80 7.79
CA ASP A 42 14.20 3.84 8.96
C ASP A 42 14.89 2.50 9.24
N GLY A 43 14.38 1.40 8.69
CA GLY A 43 14.93 0.06 8.87
C GLY A 43 14.36 -0.93 7.86
N GLU A 44 14.65 -2.22 8.01
CA GLU A 44 14.16 -3.25 7.08
C GLU A 44 12.63 -3.30 7.03
N ASP A 45 11.99 -3.18 8.20
CA ASP A 45 10.54 -3.26 8.42
C ASP A 45 9.96 -1.99 9.07
N SER A 46 10.72 -0.89 9.10
CA SER A 46 10.31 0.37 9.73
C SER A 46 10.32 1.51 8.70
N TYR A 47 9.25 2.29 8.69
CA TYR A 47 9.09 3.44 7.81
C TYR A 47 8.48 4.60 8.59
N SER A 48 8.62 5.82 8.09
CA SER A 48 7.97 6.99 8.64
C SER A 48 7.46 7.91 7.54
N ILE A 49 6.31 8.53 7.77
CA ILE A 49 5.76 9.58 6.92
C ILE A 49 5.80 10.88 7.70
N THR A 50 6.40 11.93 7.14
CA THR A 50 6.42 13.27 7.74
C THR A 50 5.69 14.26 6.85
N LEU A 51 4.73 15.02 7.38
CA LEU A 51 3.95 16.02 6.66
C LEU A 51 4.20 17.42 7.21
N ALA A 52 4.37 18.41 6.33
CA ALA A 52 4.52 19.83 6.72
C ALA A 52 3.17 20.52 6.88
N VAL A 53 2.64 20.50 8.11
CA VAL A 53 1.30 20.95 8.49
C VAL A 53 1.37 22.21 9.38
N ALA A 54 2.30 23.10 9.07
CA ALA A 54 2.46 24.36 9.79
C ALA A 54 1.18 25.21 9.72
N GLY A 55 0.79 25.77 10.87
CA GLY A 55 -0.44 26.56 11.01
C GLY A 55 -1.66 25.76 11.47
N PHE A 56 -1.55 24.44 11.61
CA PHE A 56 -2.57 23.61 12.25
C PHE A 56 -2.21 23.35 13.72
N ARG A 57 -3.23 23.25 14.57
CA ARG A 57 -3.06 22.68 15.91
C ARG A 57 -3.21 21.16 15.84
N PRO A 58 -2.64 20.40 16.79
CA PRO A 58 -2.86 18.96 16.85
C PRO A 58 -4.34 18.57 16.88
N GLU A 59 -5.18 19.37 17.56
CA GLU A 59 -6.63 19.17 17.64
C GLU A 59 -7.39 19.36 16.31
N ASP A 60 -6.78 20.06 15.34
CA ASP A 60 -7.34 20.32 14.02
C ASP A 60 -6.97 19.25 12.98
N ILE A 61 -6.09 18.31 13.37
CA ILE A 61 -5.56 17.26 12.50
C ILE A 61 -6.13 15.92 12.93
N GLU A 62 -6.66 15.19 11.95
CA GLU A 62 -7.21 13.86 12.11
C GLU A 62 -6.37 12.87 11.30
N VAL A 63 -5.91 11.80 11.95
CA VAL A 63 -5.16 10.71 11.31
C VAL A 63 -5.95 9.42 11.46
N VAL A 64 -6.36 8.84 10.33
CA VAL A 64 -7.19 7.63 10.29
C VAL A 64 -6.49 6.57 9.46
N ALA A 65 -6.23 5.42 10.08
CA ALA A 65 -5.73 4.23 9.38
C ALA A 65 -6.87 3.22 9.22
N GLN A 66 -7.22 2.89 7.98
CA GLN A 66 -8.23 1.89 7.66
C GLN A 66 -7.69 0.94 6.60
N GLN A 67 -7.58 -0.35 6.95
CA GLN A 67 -7.01 -1.39 6.08
C GLN A 67 -5.60 -1.00 5.60
N ASN A 68 -5.45 -0.71 4.30
CA ASN A 68 -4.19 -0.31 3.67
C ASN A 68 -4.21 1.18 3.28
N LEU A 69 -5.08 1.99 3.90
CA LEU A 69 -5.22 3.42 3.60
C LEU A 69 -5.01 4.23 4.87
N LEU A 70 -4.00 5.09 4.85
CA LEU A 70 -3.79 6.11 5.88
C LEU A 70 -4.27 7.45 5.35
N THR A 71 -5.25 8.05 6.03
CA THR A 71 -5.81 9.35 5.69
C THR A 71 -5.44 10.36 6.76
N VAL A 72 -4.88 11.50 6.34
CA VAL A 72 -4.55 12.64 7.20
C VAL A 72 -5.37 13.82 6.74
N THR A 73 -6.23 14.33 7.61
CA THR A 73 -7.13 15.45 7.30
C THR A 73 -6.81 16.61 8.23
N GLY A 74 -6.60 17.80 7.68
CA GLY A 74 -6.50 19.04 8.43
C GLY A 74 -7.76 19.87 8.19
N LYS A 75 -8.54 20.10 9.25
CA LYS A 75 -9.71 20.99 9.19
C LYS A 75 -9.28 22.37 9.67
N ARG A 76 -9.83 23.42 9.06
CA ARG A 76 -9.60 24.80 9.51
C ARG A 76 -10.78 25.22 10.39
N ALA A 77 -10.49 25.82 11.53
CA ALA A 77 -11.44 26.70 12.19
C ALA A 77 -11.50 28.00 11.36
N ASP A 78 -12.67 28.34 10.83
CA ASP A 78 -12.82 29.53 10.01
C ASP A 78 -12.38 30.78 10.80
N ASP A 79 -11.48 31.59 10.22
CA ASP A 79 -11.14 32.92 10.76
C ASP A 79 -12.28 33.91 10.42
N GLU A 80 -13.51 33.59 10.80
CA GLU A 80 -14.61 34.54 10.74
C GLU A 80 -14.37 35.64 11.78
N GLY A 81 -13.88 36.81 11.32
CA GLY A 81 -13.75 38.01 12.14
C GLY A 81 -12.39 38.72 12.09
N GLN A 82 -11.41 38.21 11.35
CA GLN A 82 -10.07 38.83 11.27
C GLN A 82 -9.96 39.89 10.15
N GLY A 83 -10.68 41.01 10.30
CA GLY A 83 -10.47 42.23 9.50
C GLY A 83 -10.39 42.04 7.98
N GLU A 84 -9.75 43.00 7.30
CA GLU A 84 -9.48 42.93 5.85
C GLU A 84 -8.00 42.58 5.63
N TYR A 85 -7.72 41.45 4.99
CA TYR A 85 -6.36 41.09 4.59
C TYR A 85 -5.90 41.98 3.43
N LEU A 86 -4.83 42.75 3.62
CA LEU A 86 -4.17 43.49 2.53
C LEU A 86 -3.40 42.56 1.57
N HIS A 87 -2.88 41.44 2.09
CA HIS A 87 -2.27 40.36 1.32
C HIS A 87 -2.26 39.08 2.16
N ARG A 88 -2.55 37.92 1.56
CA ARG A 88 -2.62 36.63 2.26
C ARG A 88 -1.79 35.56 1.54
N GLY A 89 -0.50 35.50 1.87
CA GLY A 89 0.44 34.49 1.33
C GLY A 89 0.49 33.18 2.13
N ILE A 90 0.01 33.18 3.37
CA ILE A 90 0.02 32.02 4.26
C ILE A 90 -1.43 31.74 4.66
N ALA A 91 -2.16 31.11 3.74
CA ALA A 91 -3.47 30.56 4.05
C ALA A 91 -3.29 29.09 4.41
N ALA A 92 -3.51 28.74 5.68
CA ALA A 92 -3.74 27.35 6.06
C ALA A 92 -5.00 26.89 5.32
N ARG A 93 -4.81 26.07 4.28
CA ARG A 93 -5.89 25.49 3.50
C ARG A 93 -6.28 24.17 4.17
N ALA A 94 -7.58 23.93 4.34
CA ALA A 94 -8.02 22.59 4.73
C ALA A 94 -7.46 21.58 3.71
N PHE A 95 -7.04 20.42 4.20
CA PHE A 95 -6.39 19.43 3.35
C PHE A 95 -6.82 18.03 3.72
N GLU A 96 -6.71 17.14 2.74
CA GLU A 96 -6.81 15.71 2.94
C GLU A 96 -5.68 15.01 2.17
N ARG A 97 -4.91 14.18 2.87
CA ARG A 97 -3.86 13.37 2.28
C ARG A 97 -4.13 11.91 2.52
N ARG A 98 -4.07 11.13 1.45
CA ARG A 98 -4.27 9.69 1.47
C ARG A 98 -3.00 8.99 1.04
N PHE A 99 -2.50 8.11 1.88
CA PHE A 99 -1.35 7.25 1.62
C PHE A 99 -1.83 5.81 1.50
N GLN A 100 -1.58 5.21 0.35
CA GLN A 100 -1.82 3.80 0.15
C GLN A 100 -0.64 3.01 0.70
N LEU A 101 -0.88 2.26 1.77
CA LEU A 101 0.10 1.42 2.43
C LEU A 101 0.23 0.09 1.70
N ALA A 102 1.43 -0.49 1.77
CA ALA A 102 1.64 -1.86 1.31
C ALA A 102 0.95 -2.86 2.24
N ASP A 103 0.74 -4.07 1.73
CA ASP A 103 0.22 -5.16 2.56
C ASP A 103 1.14 -5.38 3.78
N PHE A 104 0.51 -5.63 4.92
CA PHE A 104 1.18 -5.86 6.20
C PHE A 104 1.93 -4.65 6.76
N VAL A 105 1.72 -3.44 6.22
CA VAL A 105 2.23 -2.21 6.84
C VAL A 105 1.12 -1.58 7.66
N GLU A 106 1.37 -1.42 8.96
CA GLU A 106 0.45 -0.85 9.92
C GLU A 106 0.96 0.52 10.38
N ALA A 107 0.03 1.47 10.58
CA ALA A 107 0.34 2.75 11.19
C ALA A 107 0.44 2.60 12.71
N GLY A 108 1.51 3.16 13.27
CA GLY A 108 1.80 3.17 14.69
C GLY A 108 1.58 4.55 15.30
N GLU A 109 2.56 5.00 16.09
CA GLU A 109 2.49 6.28 16.78
C GLU A 109 2.58 7.46 15.82
N ALA A 110 1.86 8.54 16.14
CA ALA A 110 1.96 9.81 15.47
C ALA A 110 2.42 10.89 16.45
N SER A 111 3.35 11.74 16.03
CA SER A 111 3.87 12.87 16.79
C SER A 111 3.73 14.16 16.00
N PHE A 112 3.52 15.27 16.69
CA PHE A 112 3.44 16.59 16.09
C PHE A 112 4.41 17.53 16.79
N GLU A 113 5.37 18.06 16.04
CA GLU A 113 6.38 18.98 16.58
C GLU A 113 6.75 20.04 15.53
N ASN A 114 6.84 21.30 15.94
CA ASN A 114 7.31 22.41 15.09
C ASN A 114 6.57 22.54 13.73
N GLY A 115 5.28 22.19 13.68
CA GLY A 115 4.49 22.22 12.46
C GLY A 115 4.72 21.03 11.51
N LEU A 116 5.38 19.98 11.99
CA LEU A 116 5.56 18.72 11.29
C LEU A 116 4.75 17.62 11.99
N LEU A 117 4.02 16.84 11.21
CA LEU A 117 3.35 15.62 11.67
C LEU A 117 4.15 14.41 11.20
N SER A 118 4.68 13.62 12.13
CA SER A 118 5.41 12.39 11.85
C SER A 118 4.56 11.18 12.25
N ILE A 119 4.43 10.22 11.35
CA ILE A 119 3.65 8.99 11.54
C ILE A 119 4.58 7.80 11.34
N ALA A 120 4.79 7.02 12.39
CA ALA A 120 5.57 5.80 12.32
C ALA A 120 4.75 4.68 11.67
N LEU A 121 5.38 3.92 10.79
CA LEU A 121 4.79 2.76 10.12
C LEU A 121 5.67 1.55 10.36
N LYS A 122 5.06 0.38 10.55
CA LYS A 122 5.77 -0.87 10.76
C LYS A 122 5.21 -1.96 9.87
N ARG A 123 6.11 -2.74 9.28
CA ARG A 123 5.75 -3.95 8.56
C ARG A 123 5.63 -5.13 9.53
N VAL A 124 4.44 -5.71 9.61
CA VAL A 124 4.11 -6.85 10.48
C VAL A 124 3.75 -8.04 9.61
N VAL A 125 4.75 -8.81 9.17
CA VAL A 125 4.50 -10.04 8.40
C VAL A 125 4.01 -11.15 9.35
N PRO A 126 2.79 -11.69 9.17
CA PRO A 126 2.28 -12.75 10.03
C PRO A 126 3.17 -13.98 9.98
N GLU A 127 3.48 -14.58 11.13
CA GLU A 127 4.34 -15.78 11.20
C GLU A 127 3.77 -16.97 10.42
N ALA A 128 2.44 -17.03 10.25
CA ALA A 128 1.73 -18.06 9.48
C ALA A 128 2.07 -18.06 7.97
N MET A 129 2.64 -16.97 7.45
CA MET A 129 3.12 -16.86 6.07
C MET A 129 4.61 -17.21 5.94
N LYS A 130 5.31 -17.51 7.05
CA LYS A 130 6.68 -18.04 6.96
C LYS A 130 6.63 -19.38 6.21
N PRO A 131 7.45 -19.56 5.17
CA PRO A 131 7.40 -20.78 4.36
C PRO A 131 7.66 -22.02 5.24
N ARG A 132 6.65 -22.88 5.36
CA ARG A 132 6.79 -24.17 6.05
C ARG A 132 7.38 -25.20 5.09
N ARG A 133 8.39 -25.93 5.55
CA ARG A 133 8.95 -27.06 4.80
C ARG A 133 7.94 -28.21 4.82
N ILE A 134 7.57 -28.72 3.66
CA ILE A 134 6.73 -29.93 3.53
C ILE A 134 7.69 -31.12 3.36
N GLU A 135 7.57 -32.10 4.23
CA GLU A 135 8.30 -33.36 4.08
C GLU A 135 7.63 -34.24 3.01
N ILE A 136 8.42 -34.76 2.07
CA ILE A 136 7.93 -35.71 1.07
C ILE A 136 8.05 -37.11 1.66
N ALA A 137 6.93 -37.75 1.97
CA ALA A 137 6.91 -39.14 2.40
C ALA A 137 7.29 -40.05 1.21
N GLY A 138 8.44 -40.73 1.31
CA GLY A 138 8.90 -41.70 0.32
C GLY A 138 8.01 -42.93 0.30
N GLY A 139 7.18 -43.05 -0.74
CA GLY A 139 6.42 -44.27 -1.01
C GLY A 139 7.38 -45.43 -1.24
N LYS A 140 7.48 -46.34 -0.27
CA LYS A 140 8.13 -47.63 -0.45
C LYS A 140 7.24 -48.43 -1.39
N VAL A 141 7.53 -48.34 -2.69
CA VAL A 141 6.92 -49.20 -3.71
C VAL A 141 7.31 -50.63 -3.33
N ALA A 142 6.37 -51.35 -2.73
CA ALA A 142 6.47 -52.79 -2.55
C ALA A 142 6.50 -53.40 -3.94
N GLN A 143 7.70 -53.75 -4.41
CA GLN A 143 7.86 -54.61 -5.57
C GLN A 143 7.39 -56.00 -5.16
N ASP A 144 6.10 -56.25 -5.35
CA ASP A 144 5.54 -57.60 -5.24
C ASP A 144 6.07 -58.39 -6.44
N ARG A 145 7.11 -59.17 -6.19
CA ARG A 145 7.79 -60.00 -7.17
C ARG A 145 6.84 -61.14 -7.51
N ILE A 146 6.14 -61.02 -8.63
CA ILE A 146 5.33 -62.11 -9.19
C ILE A 146 6.30 -63.24 -9.59
N GLU A 147 6.48 -64.20 -8.69
CA GLU A 147 7.15 -65.47 -9.00
C GLU A 147 6.25 -66.29 -9.92
N ALA A 148 6.68 -66.45 -11.17
CA ALA A 148 6.04 -67.36 -12.10
C ALA A 148 6.21 -68.82 -11.64
N PRO A 149 5.14 -69.65 -11.63
CA PRO A 149 5.25 -71.05 -11.24
C PRO A 149 6.09 -71.80 -12.28
N ARG A 150 7.18 -72.42 -11.79
CA ARG A 150 8.08 -73.26 -12.57
C ARG A 150 7.39 -74.60 -12.87
N ASP A 151 6.85 -74.73 -14.07
CA ASP A 151 6.28 -75.99 -14.54
C ASP A 151 7.37 -77.08 -14.62
N LYS A 152 7.18 -78.11 -13.79
CA LYS A 152 7.88 -79.39 -13.87
C LYS A 152 7.07 -80.34 -14.75
N ALA A 153 7.54 -80.62 -15.96
CA ALA A 153 7.38 -81.87 -16.74
C ALA A 153 7.69 -81.54 -18.21
N ARG A 154 8.33 -82.36 -19.04
CA ARG A 154 8.41 -83.82 -19.06
C ARG A 154 9.60 -84.25 -19.94
N LYS A 155 10.11 -85.44 -19.64
CA LYS A 155 11.13 -86.24 -20.35
C LYS A 155 10.81 -86.57 -21.82
N ALA A 156 11.88 -86.96 -22.53
CA ALA A 156 11.96 -87.81 -23.74
C ALA A 156 11.72 -87.06 -25.07
N ALA A 157 12.50 -87.27 -26.14
CA ALA A 157 13.48 -88.31 -26.49
C ALA A 157 14.55 -87.71 -27.43
#